data_AF-A0AA89Q9E2-F1
#
_entry.id   AF-A0AA89Q9E2-F1
#
_cell.length_a   1.000
_cell.length_b   1.000
_cell.length_c   1.000
_cell.angle_alpha   90.00
_cell.angle_beta   90.00
_cell.angle_gamma   90.00
#
_symmetry.space_group_name_H-M   'P 1'
#
loop_
_entity.id
_entity.type
_entity.pdbx_description
1 polymer ?
#
loop_
_entity_poly.entity_id
_entity_poly.type
_entity_poly.pdbx_seq_one_letter_code
_entity_poly.pdbx_strand_id
1 'polypeptide(L)'
;MVADAGYGVSTPFRLGLQERGLSYVLALNGKEVAHPEDVEPHQPAYGGLGPPTLPRYRTPPRAVCVLAAEAGADRFTEVTWRQGSKAAMTSRFAVLTVRPAGKQSLAAAQEAGGGRNR
;
A
#
# COMPACT_ATOMS: atom_id res chain seq x y z
N MET A 1 -16.11 -5.30 0.81
CA MET A 1 -16.63 -3.91 0.95
C MET A 1 -15.98 -3.01 -0.09
N VAL A 2 -16.72 -2.05 -0.64
CA VAL A 2 -16.17 -1.05 -1.59
C VAL A 2 -16.43 0.35 -1.05
N ALA A 3 -15.42 1.24 -1.07
CA ALA A 3 -15.59 2.64 -0.68
C ALA A 3 -14.66 3.56 -1.48
N ASP A 4 -14.93 4.87 -1.44
CA ASP A 4 -14.22 5.89 -2.21
C ASP A 4 -12.89 6.33 -1.56
N ALA A 5 -12.22 7.29 -2.21
CA ALA A 5 -10.89 7.78 -1.82
C ALA A 5 -10.85 8.46 -0.45
N GLY A 6 -11.96 9.02 0.04
CA GLY A 6 -12.06 9.57 1.39
C GLY A 6 -11.81 8.52 2.47
N TYR A 7 -12.20 7.27 2.20
CA TYR A 7 -11.96 6.13 3.10
C TYR A 7 -10.62 5.45 2.82
N GLY A 8 -10.23 5.31 1.56
CA GLY A 8 -9.03 4.55 1.21
C GLY A 8 -7.71 5.20 1.63
N VAL A 9 -7.64 6.53 1.73
CA VAL A 9 -6.44 7.20 2.29
C VAL A 9 -6.30 7.01 3.80
N SER A 10 -7.40 6.70 4.50
CA SER A 10 -7.39 6.49 5.95
C SER A 10 -6.69 5.18 6.32
N THR A 11 -5.51 5.29 6.95
CA THR A 11 -4.79 4.11 7.46
C THR A 11 -5.57 3.39 8.57
N PRO A 12 -6.13 4.09 9.58
CA PRO A 12 -6.91 3.42 10.64
C PRO A 12 -8.12 2.67 10.09
N PHE A 13 -8.78 3.19 9.05
CA PHE A 13 -9.90 2.51 8.42
C PHE A 13 -9.48 1.20 7.75
N ARG A 14 -8.38 1.23 6.97
CA ARG A 14 -7.80 0.02 6.35
C ARG A 14 -7.43 -1.03 7.40
N LEU A 15 -6.76 -0.62 8.47
CA LEU A 15 -6.38 -1.53 9.57
C LEU A 15 -7.60 -2.13 10.26
N GLY A 16 -8.62 -1.32 10.58
CA GLY A 16 -9.84 -1.82 11.20
C GLY A 16 -10.60 -2.83 10.33
N LEU A 17 -10.51 -2.73 9.00
CA LEU A 17 -11.06 -3.76 8.09
C LEU A 17 -10.24 -5.05 8.14
N GLN A 18 -8.91 -4.92 8.14
CA GLN A 18 -7.98 -6.05 8.21
C GLN A 18 -8.12 -6.82 9.52
N GLU A 19 -8.17 -6.13 10.66
CA GLU A 19 -8.37 -6.72 12.00
C GLU A 19 -9.67 -7.51 12.10
N ARG A 20 -10.70 -7.11 11.34
CA ARG A 20 -12.00 -7.80 11.27
C ARG A 20 -12.05 -8.89 10.21
N GLY A 21 -10.96 -9.15 9.48
CA GLY A 21 -10.90 -10.16 8.42
C GLY A 21 -11.79 -9.85 7.21
N LEU A 22 -12.13 -8.58 6.96
CA LEU A 22 -13.03 -8.20 5.88
C LEU A 22 -12.25 -7.96 4.58
N SER A 23 -12.66 -8.64 3.50
CA SER A 23 -12.15 -8.34 2.16
C SER A 23 -12.68 -6.98 1.67
N TYR A 24 -11.80 -6.13 1.15
CA TYR A 24 -12.15 -4.78 0.71
C TYR A 24 -11.45 -4.34 -0.57
N VAL A 25 -12.08 -3.39 -1.26
CA VAL A 25 -11.49 -2.60 -2.36
C VAL A 25 -11.80 -1.14 -2.05
N LEU A 26 -10.77 -0.33 -1.81
CA LEU A 26 -10.94 1.10 -1.54
C LEU A 26 -10.28 1.88 -2.67
N ALA A 27 -10.97 2.90 -3.18
CA ALA A 27 -10.31 3.87 -4.04
C ALA A 27 -9.27 4.64 -3.21
N LEU A 28 -8.17 5.05 -3.84
CA LEU A 28 -7.09 5.79 -3.20
C LEU A 28 -6.78 7.03 -4.05
N ASN A 29 -6.08 8.02 -3.48
CA ASN A 29 -5.40 9.01 -4.30
C ASN A 29 -4.11 8.41 -4.86
N GLY A 30 -3.82 8.60 -6.15
CA GLY A 30 -2.58 8.13 -6.76
C GLY A 30 -1.30 8.69 -6.13
N LYS A 31 -1.41 9.80 -5.36
CA LYS A 31 -0.31 10.41 -4.59
C LYS A 31 0.03 9.69 -3.29
N GLU A 32 -0.81 8.76 -2.82
CA GLU A 32 -0.44 7.89 -1.70
C GLU A 32 0.86 7.17 -2.01
N VAL A 33 1.69 6.96 -1.00
CA VAL A 33 3.05 6.43 -1.18
C VAL A 33 3.17 5.00 -0.67
N ALA A 34 3.94 4.20 -1.39
CA ALA A 34 4.23 2.81 -1.04
C ALA A 34 5.65 2.44 -1.47
N HIS A 35 6.18 1.37 -0.89
CA HIS A 35 7.33 0.68 -1.43
C HIS A 35 6.86 -0.44 -2.39
N PRO A 36 7.65 -0.74 -3.43
CA PRO A 36 7.50 -1.99 -4.18
C PRO A 36 7.51 -3.23 -3.26
N GLU A 37 6.93 -4.34 -3.72
CA GLU A 37 6.85 -5.59 -2.95
C GLU A 37 8.22 -6.16 -2.55
N ASP A 38 9.20 -6.04 -3.45
CA ASP A 38 10.58 -6.57 -3.31
C ASP A 38 11.46 -5.75 -2.35
N VAL A 39 11.01 -4.55 -1.97
CA VAL A 39 11.73 -3.70 -1.03
C VAL A 39 11.39 -4.13 0.39
N GLU A 40 12.42 -4.48 1.15
CA GLU A 40 12.31 -4.93 2.55
C GLU A 40 12.95 -3.94 3.53
N PRO A 41 12.48 -3.88 4.79
CA PRO A 41 13.13 -3.08 5.81
C PRO A 41 14.47 -3.69 6.21
N HIS A 42 15.50 -2.86 6.31
CA HIS A 42 16.84 -3.29 6.72
C HIS A 42 17.08 -2.99 8.20
N GLN A 43 17.48 -4.02 8.94
CA GLN A 43 17.95 -3.92 10.32
C GLN A 43 19.47 -4.15 10.36
N PRO A 44 20.28 -3.16 10.83
CA PRO A 44 21.71 -3.37 10.97
C PRO A 44 22.01 -4.36 12.11
N ALA A 45 23.17 -5.01 12.03
CA ALA A 45 23.66 -5.86 13.11
C ALA A 45 23.77 -5.06 14.42
N TYR A 46 23.34 -5.65 15.53
CA TYR A 46 23.34 -5.00 16.84
C TYR A 46 24.74 -5.02 17.45
N GLY A 47 25.32 -3.85 17.69
CA GLY A 47 26.67 -3.69 18.24
C GLY A 47 26.78 -3.81 19.77
N GLY A 48 25.71 -4.19 20.48
CA GLY A 48 25.76 -4.42 21.93
C GLY A 48 25.63 -3.18 22.82
N LEU A 49 25.62 -1.97 22.25
CA LEU A 49 25.49 -0.72 22.99
C LEU A 49 24.12 -0.06 22.74
N GLY A 50 23.39 0.21 23.83
CA GLY A 50 22.06 0.84 23.80
C GLY A 50 20.96 -0.05 23.20
N PRO A 51 19.74 0.45 23.00
CA PRO A 51 18.68 -0.34 22.37
C PRO A 51 19.02 -0.70 20.90
N PRO A 52 18.72 -1.92 20.44
CA PRO A 52 18.85 -2.28 19.03
C PRO A 52 18.04 -1.36 18.12
N THR A 53 18.60 -1.00 16.96
CA THR A 53 17.85 -0.25 15.94
C THR A 53 16.74 -1.14 15.37
N LEU A 54 15.51 -0.62 15.28
CA LEU A 54 14.39 -1.32 14.64
C LEU A 54 14.58 -1.41 13.10
N PRO A 55 14.06 -2.46 12.45
CA PRO A 55 14.03 -2.54 10.99
C PRO A 55 13.38 -1.30 10.36
N ARG A 56 14.00 -0.74 9.31
CA ARG A 56 13.41 0.36 8.55
C ARG A 56 13.77 0.29 7.07
N TYR A 57 12.85 0.74 6.22
CA TYR A 57 13.13 0.94 4.81
C TYR A 57 14.24 1.98 4.61
N ARG A 58 15.19 1.66 3.73
CA ARG A 58 16.30 2.54 3.33
C ARG A 58 16.08 3.16 1.95
N THR A 59 15.20 2.55 1.16
CA THR A 59 14.72 3.07 -0.12
C THR A 59 13.56 4.02 0.14
N PRO A 60 13.54 5.24 -0.45
CA PRO A 60 12.38 6.12 -0.35
C PRO A 60 11.12 5.49 -0.95
N PRO A 61 9.93 5.67 -0.34
CA PRO A 61 8.68 5.24 -0.95
C PRO A 61 8.32 6.14 -2.13
N ARG A 62 7.45 5.65 -3.01
CA ARG A 62 7.06 6.33 -4.24
C ARG A 62 5.54 6.37 -4.36
N ALA A 63 5.03 7.37 -5.08
CA ALA A 63 3.60 7.50 -5.31
C ALA A 63 3.06 6.27 -6.06
N VAL A 64 1.88 5.79 -5.68
CA VAL A 64 1.24 4.63 -6.30
C VAL A 64 1.03 4.84 -7.79
N CYS A 65 0.71 6.05 -8.24
CA CYS A 65 0.59 6.34 -9.68
C CYS A 65 1.90 6.14 -10.45
N VAL A 66 3.05 6.38 -9.82
CA VAL A 66 4.37 6.17 -10.42
C VAL A 66 4.69 4.68 -10.47
N LEU A 67 4.41 3.93 -9.40
CA LEU A 67 4.56 2.48 -9.39
C LEU A 67 3.69 1.80 -10.47
N ALA A 68 2.46 2.29 -10.66
CA ALA A 68 1.56 1.79 -11.70
C ALA A 68 2.07 2.09 -13.12
N ALA A 69 2.68 3.26 -13.34
CA ALA A 69 3.25 3.62 -14.63
C ALA A 69 4.48 2.76 -14.99
N GLU A 70 5.31 2.46 -14.00
CA GLU A 70 6.53 1.65 -14.18
C GLU A 70 6.28 0.15 -14.29
N ALA A 71 5.14 -0.34 -13.81
CA ALA A 71 4.74 -1.74 -13.98
C ALA A 71 4.68 -2.17 -15.46
N GLY A 72 4.61 -1.20 -16.39
CA GLY A 72 4.59 -1.47 -17.82
C GLY A 72 3.19 -1.73 -18.34
N ALA A 73 2.98 -1.39 -19.62
CA ALA A 73 1.69 -1.55 -20.29
C ALA A 73 1.28 -3.03 -20.42
N ASP A 74 2.24 -3.94 -20.52
CA ASP A 74 2.08 -5.39 -20.58
C ASP A 74 1.47 -5.99 -19.30
N ARG A 75 1.61 -5.31 -18.16
CA ARG A 75 0.99 -5.74 -16.90
C ARG A 75 -0.51 -5.45 -16.81
N PHE A 76 -1.02 -4.60 -17.70
CA PHE A 76 -2.43 -4.19 -17.70
C PHE A 76 -3.25 -5.10 -18.61
N THR A 77 -4.33 -5.65 -18.05
CA THR A 77 -5.33 -6.42 -18.79
C THR A 77 -6.51 -5.53 -19.17
N GLU A 78 -6.93 -5.59 -20.43
CA GLU A 78 -8.17 -4.96 -20.87
C GLU A 78 -9.38 -5.74 -20.34
N VAL A 79 -10.33 -5.02 -19.75
CA VAL A 79 -11.55 -5.58 -19.17
C VAL A 79 -12.73 -4.81 -19.75
N THR A 80 -13.67 -5.56 -20.33
CA THR A 80 -14.96 -5.07 -20.83
C THR A 80 -16.07 -5.67 -19.98
N TRP A 81 -17.03 -4.87 -19.50
CA TRP A 81 -18.05 -5.36 -18.56
C TRP A 81 -19.49 -5.23 -19.07
N ARG A 82 -20.02 -4.02 -19.24
CA ARG A 82 -21.42 -3.83 -19.68
C ARG A 82 -21.52 -2.91 -20.87
N GLN A 83 -22.61 -3.06 -21.63
CA GLN A 83 -22.98 -2.09 -22.65
C GLN A 83 -23.36 -0.76 -21.98
N GLY A 84 -22.64 0.30 -22.31
CA GLY A 84 -23.00 1.67 -21.95
C GLY A 84 -23.95 2.28 -22.99
N SER A 85 -24.41 3.51 -22.74
CA SER A 85 -25.30 4.22 -23.67
C SER A 85 -24.66 4.58 -25.01
N LYS A 86 -23.33 4.57 -25.10
CA LYS A 86 -22.57 4.88 -26.31
C LYS A 86 -21.85 3.67 -26.92
N ALA A 87 -21.27 2.82 -26.07
CA ALA A 87 -20.50 1.64 -26.48
C ALA A 87 -20.31 0.70 -25.27
N ALA A 88 -19.74 -0.48 -25.51
CA ALA A 88 -19.26 -1.33 -24.44
C ALA A 88 -18.27 -0.55 -23.55
N MET A 89 -18.44 -0.67 -22.23
CA MET A 89 -17.54 -0.04 -21.28
C MET A 89 -16.29 -0.91 -21.13
N THR A 90 -15.15 -0.36 -21.52
CA THR A 90 -13.85 -1.03 -21.53
C THR A 90 -12.80 -0.15 -20.83
N SER A 91 -11.92 -0.77 -20.04
CA SER A 91 -10.78 -0.11 -19.39
C SER A 91 -9.65 -1.10 -19.15
N ARG A 92 -8.49 -0.62 -18.72
CA ARG A 92 -7.30 -1.43 -18.45
C ARG A 92 -6.99 -1.43 -16.96
N PHE A 93 -6.74 -2.62 -16.40
CA PHE A 93 -6.46 -2.80 -14.97
C PHE A 93 -5.19 -3.63 -14.76
N ALA A 94 -4.45 -3.32 -13.70
CA ALA A 94 -3.34 -4.12 -13.22
C ALA A 94 -3.50 -4.35 -11.71
N VAL A 95 -2.98 -5.49 -11.24
CA VAL A 95 -2.89 -5.81 -9.82
C VAL A 95 -1.44 -5.77 -9.42
N LEU A 96 -1.10 -4.91 -8.46
CA LEU A 96 0.24 -4.74 -7.94
C LEU A 96 0.22 -4.97 -6.43
N THR A 97 1.13 -5.82 -5.95
CA THR A 97 1.41 -5.92 -4.52
C THR A 97 2.39 -4.82 -4.14
N VAL A 98 2.11 -4.11 -3.06
CA VAL A 98 2.95 -3.01 -2.57
C VAL A 98 2.95 -3.00 -1.04
N ARG A 99 3.91 -2.31 -0.46
CA ARG A 99 4.01 -2.12 0.99
C ARG A 99 3.63 -0.68 1.34
N PRO A 100 2.48 -0.44 1.99
CA PRO A 100 2.04 0.91 2.32
C PRO A 100 3.11 1.68 3.11
N ALA A 101 3.32 2.94 2.72
CA ALA A 101 4.26 3.83 3.38
C ALA A 101 3.56 5.11 3.84
N GLY A 102 4.31 5.97 4.53
CA GLY A 102 3.79 7.21 5.11
C GLY A 102 3.69 7.14 6.64
N LYS A 103 3.45 8.30 7.26
CA LYS A 103 3.56 8.48 8.72
C LYS A 103 2.65 7.54 9.50
N GLN A 104 1.39 7.39 9.08
CA GLN A 104 0.42 6.55 9.79
C GLN A 104 0.69 5.05 9.56
N SER A 105 1.03 4.63 8.34
CA SER A 105 1.39 3.23 8.07
C SER A 105 2.65 2.81 8.83
N LEU A 106 3.65 3.70 8.91
CA LEU A 106 4.86 3.47 9.70
C LEU A 106 4.55 3.38 11.20
N ALA A 107 3.74 4.30 11.74
CA ALA A 107 3.37 4.29 13.15
C ALA A 107 2.64 2.99 13.52
N ALA A 108 1.69 2.54 12.70
CA ALA A 108 0.97 1.29 12.91
C ALA A 108 1.90 0.06 12.87
N ALA A 109 2.85 0.03 11.93
CA ALA A 109 3.84 -1.05 11.86
C ALA A 109 4.76 -1.08 13.09
N GLN A 110 5.17 0.09 13.60
CA GLN A 110 5.97 0.20 14.81
C GLN A 110 5.20 -0.23 16.07
N GLU A 111 3.93 0.12 16.17
CA GLU A 111 3.04 -0.34 17.25
C GLU A 111 2.88 -1.86 17.25
N ALA A 112 2.60 -2.45 16.08
CA ALA A 112 2.52 -3.90 15.92
C ALA A 112 3.86 -4.61 16.25
N GLY A 113 5.00 -3.95 15.98
CA GLY A 113 6.34 -4.42 16.32
C GLY A 113 6.79 -4.16 17.77
N GLY A 114 5.93 -3.62 18.64
CA GLY A 114 6.22 -3.39 20.05
C GLY A 114 7.00 -2.12 20.38
N GLY A 115 7.19 -1.20 19.43
CA GLY A 115 8.04 -0.01 19.56
C GLY A 115 7.54 1.07 20.52
N ARG A 116 6.32 0.95 21.07
CA ARG A 116 5.73 1.93 22.01
C ARG A 116 5.70 1.49 23.47
N ASN A 117 6.03 0.22 23.78
CA ASN A 117 5.92 -0.36 25.13
C ASN A 117 7.19 -1.15 25.52
N ARG A 118 8.36 -0.52 25.52
CA ARG A 118 9.52 -1.03 26.24
C ARG A 118 10.38 0.09 26.81
#